data_AF-Q08RB8-F1
#
_entry.id   AF-Q08RB8-F1
#
_cell.length_a   1.000
_cell.length_b   1.000
_cell.length_c   1.000
_cell.angle_alpha   90.00
_cell.angle_beta   90.00
_cell.angle_gamma   90.00
#
_symmetry.space_group_name_H-M   'P 1'
#
loop_
_entity.id
_entity.type
_entity.pdbx_description
1 polymer ?
#
loop_
_entity_poly.entity_id
_entity_poly.type
_entity_poly.pdbx_seq_one_letter_code
_entity_poly.pdbx_strand_id
1 'polypeptide(L)'
;MRGADTPVPAGKYLVDSAGAIQYLVDPAIGGRVSEYEGVPLTRYAAPKAQLFALIIDGILTQKLPWDLVLLGVFIALMLELCGVSALPFAVGVYLPISSSAPIFVGGMVRRLVDRMRGGAEADFSPGTLLSSGLIAGGSIAGVLIAFLEIVTDGAATRALNLPALFGTEGGLGTLLNTIGESEHAHPLWSNLWGLALFASVALFLLRTAVRKPSGAEAPPPK
;
A
#
# COMPACT_ATOMS: atom_id res chain seq x y z
N MET A 1 -24.63 16.68 27.95
CA MET A 1 -25.74 16.25 28.84
C MET A 1 -27.04 16.72 28.19
N ARG A 2 -27.74 15.86 27.43
CA ARG A 2 -29.07 16.16 26.88
C ARG A 2 -30.07 15.19 27.50
N GLY A 3 -31.21 15.73 27.95
CA GLY A 3 -32.23 15.05 28.75
C GLY A 3 -33.04 14.02 27.96
N ALA A 4 -33.69 13.14 28.72
CA ALA A 4 -34.36 11.90 28.31
C ALA A 4 -35.50 12.05 27.28
N ASP A 5 -35.89 13.27 26.88
CA ASP A 5 -37.11 13.55 26.11
C ASP A 5 -36.86 14.04 24.67
N THR A 6 -35.64 13.93 24.14
CA THR A 6 -35.37 14.25 22.73
C THR A 6 -35.76 13.05 21.85
N PRO A 7 -36.56 13.23 20.77
CA PRO A 7 -36.94 12.14 19.88
C PRO A 7 -35.68 11.61 19.18
N VAL A 8 -35.18 10.49 19.68
CA VAL A 8 -33.97 9.85 19.17
C VAL A 8 -34.34 9.12 17.87
N PRO A 9 -33.61 9.33 16.76
CA PRO A 9 -33.80 8.55 15.54
C PRO A 9 -33.69 7.04 15.81
N ALA A 10 -34.35 6.21 15.02
CA ALA A 10 -34.22 4.76 15.15
C ALA A 10 -32.77 4.32 14.86
N GLY A 11 -32.09 3.72 15.85
CA GLY A 11 -30.69 3.35 15.76
C GLY A 11 -30.20 2.54 16.95
N LYS A 12 -28.97 2.03 16.88
CA LYS A 12 -28.33 1.32 17.99
C LYS A 12 -27.42 2.30 18.72
N TYR A 13 -27.57 2.44 20.02
CA TYR A 13 -26.87 3.45 20.81
C TYR A 13 -26.06 2.80 21.95
N LEU A 14 -24.85 3.30 22.20
CA LEU A 14 -24.13 3.03 23.44
C LEU A 14 -24.67 3.99 24.50
N VAL A 15 -25.27 3.41 25.53
CA VAL A 15 -25.76 4.09 26.72
C VAL A 15 -24.82 3.85 27.89
N ASP A 16 -24.62 4.86 28.73
CA ASP A 16 -23.92 4.70 30.00
C ASP A 16 -24.78 3.95 31.04
N SER A 17 -24.20 3.65 32.20
CA SER A 17 -24.90 3.00 33.31
C SER A 17 -26.05 3.82 33.92
N ALA A 18 -26.17 5.10 33.56
CA ALA A 18 -27.27 5.98 33.91
C ALA A 18 -28.34 6.07 32.79
N GLY A 19 -28.18 5.35 31.69
CA GLY A 19 -29.11 5.31 30.56
C GLY A 19 -28.96 6.49 29.59
N ALA A 20 -27.92 7.32 29.71
CA ALA A 20 -27.69 8.43 28.80
C ALA A 20 -26.95 7.96 27.54
N ILE A 21 -27.46 8.37 26.37
CA ILE A 21 -26.90 8.03 25.06
C ILE A 21 -25.59 8.80 24.87
N GLN A 22 -24.47 8.09 24.73
CA GLN A 22 -23.16 8.71 24.41
C GLN A 22 -22.77 8.59 22.95
N TYR A 23 -22.99 7.43 22.32
CA TYR A 23 -22.54 7.19 20.95
C TYR A 23 -23.60 6.46 20.13
N LEU A 24 -23.79 6.88 18.89
CA LEU A 24 -24.51 6.10 17.88
C LEU A 24 -23.59 4.99 17.36
N VAL A 25 -24.02 3.75 17.46
CA VAL A 25 -23.35 2.58 16.89
C VAL A 25 -23.86 2.38 15.48
N ASP A 26 -23.02 2.70 14.49
CA ASP A 26 -23.34 2.47 13.09
C ASP A 26 -23.25 0.97 12.75
N PRO A 27 -24.36 0.31 12.36
CA PRO A 27 -24.36 -1.11 12.04
C PRO A 27 -23.86 -1.34 10.61
N ALA A 28 -22.54 -1.37 10.40
CA ALA A 28 -21.90 -1.94 9.21
C ALA A 28 -20.36 -1.89 9.32
N ILE A 29 -19.66 -2.76 8.60
CA ILE A 29 -18.22 -2.62 8.37
C ILE A 29 -17.97 -1.30 7.61
N GLY A 30 -17.39 -0.31 8.28
CA GLY A 30 -17.07 1.02 7.72
C GLY A 30 -18.18 2.08 7.79
N GLY A 31 -19.33 1.78 8.41
CA GLY A 31 -20.43 2.71 8.68
C GLY A 31 -21.28 3.13 7.47
N ARG A 32 -22.61 3.15 7.61
CA ARG A 32 -23.59 3.60 6.60
C ARG A 32 -24.05 5.05 6.79
N VAL A 33 -23.94 5.63 8.00
CA VAL A 33 -24.39 7.00 8.34
C VAL A 33 -23.31 8.05 8.06
N SER A 34 -23.42 8.79 6.96
CA SER A 34 -22.35 9.70 6.47
C SER A 34 -22.34 11.04 7.18
N GLU A 35 -23.46 11.37 7.79
CA GLU A 35 -23.72 12.65 8.42
C GLU A 35 -24.62 12.40 9.64
N TYR A 36 -24.28 13.00 10.77
CA TYR A 36 -25.07 12.96 11.98
C TYR A 36 -25.26 14.40 12.47
N GLU A 37 -26.53 14.83 12.61
CA GLU A 37 -26.88 16.19 13.05
C GLU A 37 -26.17 17.32 12.26
N GLY A 38 -25.94 17.14 10.95
CA GLY A 38 -25.29 18.15 10.10
C GLY A 38 -23.76 18.17 10.18
N VAL A 39 -23.14 17.25 10.93
CA VAL A 39 -21.69 17.11 11.02
C VAL A 39 -21.23 15.92 10.16
N PRO A 40 -20.30 16.13 9.21
CA PRO A 40 -19.73 15.03 8.43
C PRO A 40 -18.84 14.16 9.31
N LEU A 41 -19.05 12.86 9.28
CA LEU A 41 -18.28 11.90 10.07
C LEU A 41 -17.05 11.43 9.28
N THR A 42 -15.85 11.57 9.84
CA THR A 42 -14.61 11.03 9.25
C THR A 42 -14.62 9.51 9.33
N ARG A 43 -14.55 8.83 8.18
CA ARG A 43 -14.54 7.37 8.11
C ARG A 43 -13.27 6.82 7.51
N TYR A 44 -12.81 5.72 8.08
CA TYR A 44 -11.80 4.88 7.47
C TYR A 44 -12.50 3.78 6.68
N ALA A 45 -12.51 3.94 5.36
CA ALA A 45 -12.98 2.87 4.48
C ALA A 45 -12.08 1.64 4.72
N ALA A 46 -12.71 0.48 4.90
CA ALA A 46 -12.02 -0.79 4.97
C ALA A 46 -12.42 -1.64 3.75
N PRO A 47 -11.86 -1.35 2.55
CA PRO A 47 -12.34 -1.94 1.30
C PRO A 47 -12.22 -3.47 1.29
N LYS A 48 -11.13 -4.00 1.86
CA LYS A 48 -10.94 -5.45 2.01
C LYS A 48 -12.03 -6.07 2.89
N ALA A 49 -12.35 -5.45 4.02
CA ALA A 49 -13.36 -5.95 4.95
C ALA A 49 -14.79 -5.84 4.38
N GLN A 50 -15.09 -4.77 3.64
CA GLN A 50 -16.38 -4.60 2.96
C GLN A 50 -16.62 -5.66 1.89
N LEU A 51 -15.61 -6.02 1.10
CA LEU A 51 -15.75 -7.12 0.12
C LEU A 51 -16.08 -8.45 0.81
N PHE A 52 -15.38 -8.79 1.90
CA PHE A 52 -15.68 -10.03 2.64
C PHE A 52 -17.07 -10.00 3.28
N ALA A 53 -17.50 -8.86 3.86
CA ALA A 53 -18.86 -8.73 4.38
C ALA A 53 -19.91 -8.93 3.29
N LEU A 54 -19.74 -8.33 2.10
CA LEU A 54 -20.68 -8.51 0.99
C LEU A 54 -20.78 -9.96 0.53
N ILE A 55 -19.65 -10.68 0.49
CA ILE A 55 -19.63 -12.11 0.13
C ILE A 55 -20.34 -12.94 1.21
N ILE A 56 -19.98 -12.74 2.49
CA ILE A 56 -20.55 -13.50 3.61
C ILE A 56 -22.04 -13.22 3.72
N ASP A 57 -22.46 -11.95 3.73
CA ASP A 57 -23.86 -11.56 3.78
C ASP A 57 -24.63 -12.10 2.57
N GLY A 58 -24.04 -12.05 1.37
CA GLY A 58 -24.64 -12.59 0.15
C GLY A 58 -24.86 -14.10 0.21
N ILE A 59 -23.91 -14.85 0.79
CA ILE A 59 -24.04 -16.31 1.00
C ILE A 59 -25.07 -16.60 2.11
N LEU A 60 -24.98 -15.92 3.25
CA LEU A 60 -25.82 -16.16 4.43
C LEU A 60 -27.30 -15.83 4.15
N THR A 61 -27.55 -14.80 3.34
CA THR A 61 -28.90 -14.37 2.95
C THR A 61 -29.40 -15.03 1.67
N GLN A 62 -28.59 -15.88 1.02
CA GLN A 62 -28.83 -16.47 -0.30
C GLN A 62 -29.18 -15.46 -1.41
N LYS A 63 -28.82 -14.17 -1.24
CA LYS A 63 -29.07 -13.08 -2.20
C LYS A 63 -27.84 -12.77 -3.06
N LEU A 64 -26.88 -13.68 -3.12
CA LEU A 64 -25.72 -13.50 -3.99
C LEU A 64 -26.17 -13.54 -5.47
N PRO A 65 -25.79 -12.57 -6.31
CA PRO A 65 -26.11 -12.58 -7.73
C PRO A 65 -25.31 -13.68 -8.44
N TRP A 66 -25.84 -14.91 -8.41
CA TRP A 66 -25.20 -16.10 -8.99
C TRP A 66 -24.88 -15.92 -10.48
N ASP A 67 -25.70 -15.17 -11.22
CA ASP A 67 -25.45 -14.84 -12.62
C ASP A 67 -24.07 -14.17 -12.82
N LEU A 68 -23.71 -13.22 -11.94
CA LEU A 68 -22.41 -12.53 -11.99
C LEU A 68 -21.25 -13.45 -11.58
N VAL A 69 -21.49 -14.36 -10.64
CA VAL A 69 -20.47 -15.33 -10.20
C VAL A 69 -20.18 -16.35 -11.30
N LEU A 70 -21.22 -16.95 -11.90
CA LEU A 70 -21.06 -17.90 -13.01
C LEU A 70 -20.43 -17.23 -14.23
N LEU A 71 -20.77 -15.97 -14.51
CA LEU A 71 -20.11 -15.18 -15.54
C LEU A 71 -18.60 -15.07 -15.27
N GLY A 72 -18.21 -14.74 -14.04
CA GLY A 72 -16.80 -14.69 -13.63
C GLY A 72 -16.08 -16.04 -13.79
N VAL A 73 -16.73 -17.14 -13.41
CA VAL A 73 -16.19 -18.50 -13.59
C VAL A 73 -16.00 -18.81 -15.08
N PHE A 74 -16.97 -18.47 -15.93
CA PHE A 74 -16.87 -18.70 -17.36
C PHE A 74 -15.75 -17.88 -18.01
N ILE A 75 -15.58 -16.61 -17.61
CA ILE A 75 -14.47 -15.77 -18.07
C ILE A 75 -13.13 -16.35 -17.61
N ALA A 76 -13.02 -16.81 -16.36
CA ALA A 76 -11.81 -17.44 -15.84
C ALA A 76 -11.45 -18.71 -16.64
N LEU A 77 -12.43 -19.56 -16.94
CA LEU A 77 -12.24 -20.76 -17.76
C LEU A 77 -11.80 -20.41 -19.19
N MET A 78 -12.44 -19.41 -19.81
CA MET A 78 -12.06 -18.95 -21.15
C MET A 78 -10.62 -18.42 -21.19
N LEU A 79 -10.19 -17.68 -20.16
CA LEU A 79 -8.82 -17.18 -20.05
C LEU A 79 -7.81 -18.33 -19.88
N GLU A 80 -8.12 -19.29 -19.02
CA GLU A 80 -7.27 -20.46 -18.79
C GLU A 80 -7.13 -21.31 -20.06
N LEU A 81 -8.20 -21.48 -20.83
CA LEU A 81 -8.17 -22.16 -22.14
C LEU A 81 -7.37 -21.37 -23.20
N CYS A 82 -7.35 -20.04 -23.10
CA CYS A 82 -6.48 -19.19 -23.93
C CYS A 82 -5.01 -19.20 -23.48
N GLY A 83 -4.66 -19.93 -22.41
CA GLY A 83 -3.32 -19.96 -21.84
C GLY A 83 -2.95 -18.69 -21.06
N VAL A 84 -3.94 -17.86 -20.69
CA VAL A 84 -3.75 -16.66 -19.86
C VAL A 84 -4.21 -16.98 -18.45
N SER A 85 -3.33 -16.85 -17.47
CA SER A 85 -3.70 -17.05 -16.07
C SER A 85 -4.80 -16.07 -15.65
N ALA A 86 -5.92 -16.59 -15.18
CA ALA A 86 -7.08 -15.78 -14.80
C ALA A 86 -6.82 -14.85 -13.59
N LEU A 87 -5.89 -15.24 -12.70
CA LEU A 87 -5.64 -14.52 -11.44
C LEU A 87 -4.93 -13.16 -11.67
N PRO A 88 -3.80 -13.07 -12.38
CA PRO A 88 -3.18 -11.78 -12.71
C PRO A 88 -4.10 -10.87 -13.53
N PHE A 89 -4.92 -11.47 -14.42
CA PHE A 89 -5.88 -10.72 -15.23
C PHE A 89 -6.96 -10.07 -14.37
N ALA A 90 -7.60 -10.81 -13.47
CA ALA A 90 -8.64 -10.30 -12.59
C ALA A 90 -8.12 -9.17 -11.68
N VAL A 91 -6.90 -9.35 -11.13
CA VAL A 91 -6.23 -8.31 -10.32
C VAL A 91 -5.94 -7.07 -11.16
N GLY A 92 -5.49 -7.24 -12.41
CA GLY A 92 -5.20 -6.14 -13.33
C GLY A 92 -6.44 -5.30 -13.67
N VAL A 93 -7.60 -5.92 -13.87
CA VAL A 93 -8.88 -5.23 -14.15
C VAL A 93 -9.40 -4.49 -12.92
N TYR A 94 -9.08 -4.95 -11.72
CA TYR A 94 -9.50 -4.32 -10.46
C TYR A 94 -8.68 -3.06 -10.11
N LEU A 95 -7.44 -2.95 -10.59
CA LEU A 95 -6.52 -1.89 -10.20
C LEU A 95 -6.56 -0.68 -11.15
N PRO A 96 -6.49 0.57 -10.63
CA PRO A 96 -6.30 1.76 -11.46
C PRO A 96 -5.04 1.65 -12.33
N ILE A 97 -5.09 2.19 -13.55
CA ILE A 97 -3.96 2.18 -14.50
C ILE A 97 -2.70 2.83 -13.90
N SER A 98 -2.86 3.84 -13.05
CA SER A 98 -1.76 4.48 -12.33
C SER A 98 -1.03 3.52 -11.38
N SER A 99 -1.74 2.58 -10.76
CA SER A 99 -1.17 1.59 -9.85
C SER A 99 -0.66 0.34 -10.56
N SER A 100 -1.24 -0.02 -11.72
CA SER A 100 -0.80 -1.17 -12.51
C SER A 100 0.39 -0.85 -13.42
N ALA A 101 0.60 0.40 -13.82
CA ALA A 101 1.76 0.84 -14.61
C ALA A 101 3.12 0.47 -14.00
N PRO A 102 3.43 0.76 -12.72
CA PRO A 102 4.71 0.36 -12.13
C PRO A 102 4.87 -1.17 -12.04
N ILE A 103 3.78 -1.91 -11.81
CA ILE A 103 3.79 -3.38 -11.79
C ILE A 103 4.16 -3.92 -13.18
N PHE A 104 3.56 -3.36 -14.23
CA PHE A 104 3.84 -3.72 -15.61
C PHE A 104 5.30 -3.41 -16.00
N VAL A 105 5.80 -2.22 -15.67
CA VAL A 105 7.20 -1.85 -15.90
C VAL A 105 8.15 -2.78 -15.14
N GLY A 106 7.85 -3.12 -13.89
CA GLY A 106 8.62 -4.10 -13.12
C GLY A 106 8.67 -5.48 -13.79
N GLY A 107 7.55 -5.95 -14.34
CA GLY A 107 7.46 -7.19 -15.10
C GLY A 107 8.27 -7.17 -16.41
N MET A 108 8.24 -6.05 -17.15
CA MET A 108 9.07 -5.87 -18.35
C MET A 108 10.57 -5.92 -18.03
N VAL A 109 10.99 -5.24 -16.96
CA VAL A 109 12.39 -5.26 -16.50
C VAL A 109 12.79 -6.68 -16.11
N ARG A 110 11.93 -7.41 -15.38
CA ARG A 110 12.20 -8.81 -15.01
C ARG A 110 12.41 -9.69 -16.24
N ARG A 111 11.51 -9.61 -17.22
CA ARG A 111 11.63 -10.35 -18.49
C ARG A 111 12.94 -10.04 -19.23
N LEU A 112 13.36 -8.78 -19.26
CA LEU A 112 14.62 -8.37 -19.86
C LEU A 112 15.83 -8.98 -19.13
N VAL A 113 15.83 -8.92 -17.79
CA VAL A 113 16.90 -9.48 -16.96
C VAL A 113 16.98 -11.00 -17.08
N ASP A 114 15.85 -11.70 -17.07
CA ASP A 114 15.81 -13.17 -17.20
C ASP A 114 16.33 -13.61 -18.58
N ARG A 115 16.03 -12.84 -19.62
CA ARG A 115 16.58 -13.05 -20.97
C ARG A 115 18.10 -12.84 -21.02
N MET A 116 18.64 -11.87 -20.28
CA MET A 116 20.08 -11.62 -20.20
C MET A 116 20.83 -12.69 -19.39
N ARG A 117 20.16 -13.36 -18.44
CA ARG A 117 20.79 -14.38 -17.58
C ARG A 117 20.67 -15.82 -18.08
N GLY A 118 19.97 -16.06 -19.18
CA GLY A 118 19.83 -17.41 -19.74
C GLY A 118 18.84 -18.31 -18.99
N GLY A 119 17.81 -17.75 -18.34
CA GLY A 119 16.60 -18.51 -17.99
C GLY A 119 16.63 -19.35 -16.70
N ALA A 120 17.41 -18.98 -15.68
CA ALA A 120 17.27 -19.61 -14.37
C ALA A 120 16.09 -19.00 -13.60
N GLU A 121 14.95 -19.71 -13.55
CA GLU A 121 13.88 -19.42 -12.58
C GLU A 121 14.38 -19.74 -11.18
N ALA A 122 14.59 -18.70 -10.38
CA ALA A 122 14.77 -18.83 -8.94
C ALA A 122 13.62 -18.10 -8.26
N ASP A 123 12.79 -18.85 -7.52
CA ASP A 123 11.66 -18.33 -6.72
C ASP A 123 12.12 -17.20 -5.77
N PHE A 124 13.35 -17.30 -5.27
CA PHE A 124 13.99 -16.27 -4.46
C PHE A 124 15.19 -15.68 -5.21
N SER A 125 14.91 -14.77 -6.13
CA SER A 125 15.98 -14.03 -6.78
C SER A 125 16.65 -13.08 -5.77
N PRO A 126 17.99 -12.90 -5.83
CA PRO A 126 18.70 -11.94 -4.99
C PRO A 126 18.11 -10.52 -5.06
N GLY A 127 17.54 -10.14 -6.22
CA GLY A 127 16.87 -8.86 -6.41
C GLY A 127 15.56 -8.74 -5.63
N THR A 128 14.77 -9.81 -5.54
CA THR A 128 13.52 -9.84 -4.76
C THR A 128 13.82 -9.68 -3.27
N LEU A 129 14.81 -10.42 -2.75
CA LEU A 129 15.24 -10.36 -1.35
C LEU A 129 15.77 -8.97 -0.95
N LEU A 130 16.60 -8.38 -1.81
CA LEU A 130 17.15 -7.04 -1.58
C LEU A 130 16.03 -5.98 -1.63
N SER A 131 15.11 -6.10 -2.59
CA SER A 131 13.96 -5.17 -2.72
C SER A 131 13.03 -5.25 -1.50
N SER A 132 12.68 -6.44 -1.04
CA SER A 132 11.87 -6.60 0.18
C SER A 132 12.58 -6.04 1.41
N GLY A 133 13.90 -6.21 1.50
CA GLY A 133 14.71 -5.63 2.57
C GLY A 133 14.70 -4.10 2.56
N LEU A 134 14.79 -3.47 1.39
CA LEU A 134 14.71 -2.00 1.26
C LEU A 134 13.32 -1.47 1.64
N ILE A 135 12.25 -2.15 1.22
CA ILE A 135 10.86 -1.76 1.56
C ILE A 135 10.62 -1.89 3.06
N ALA A 136 11.03 -3.02 3.66
CA ALA A 136 10.90 -3.25 5.09
C ALA A 136 11.74 -2.25 5.91
N GLY A 137 12.98 -1.99 5.49
CA GLY A 137 13.88 -1.03 6.12
C GLY A 137 13.31 0.39 6.09
N GLY A 138 12.79 0.84 4.95
CA GLY A 138 12.14 2.15 4.82
C GLY A 138 10.91 2.28 5.72
N SER A 139 10.09 1.23 5.82
CA SER A 139 8.91 1.22 6.69
C SER A 139 9.28 1.29 8.17
N ILE A 140 10.27 0.49 8.61
CA ILE A 140 10.75 0.49 10.00
C ILE A 140 11.39 1.83 10.35
N ALA A 141 12.19 2.42 9.45
CA ALA A 141 12.77 3.75 9.65
C ALA A 141 11.68 4.82 9.79
N GLY A 142 10.64 4.79 8.95
CA GLY A 142 9.49 5.71 9.06
C GLY A 142 8.75 5.59 10.40
N VAL A 143 8.49 4.36 10.86
CA VAL A 143 7.86 4.11 12.17
C VAL A 143 8.75 4.61 13.32
N LEU A 144 10.06 4.37 13.25
CA LEU A 144 11.02 4.87 14.23
C LEU A 144 11.02 6.41 14.28
N ILE A 145 11.04 7.08 13.13
CA ILE A 145 11.00 8.55 13.06
C ILE A 145 9.71 9.08 13.69
N ALA A 146 8.55 8.51 13.34
CA ALA A 146 7.26 8.91 13.92
C ALA A 146 7.22 8.67 15.44
N PHE A 147 7.81 7.57 15.92
CA PHE A 147 7.90 7.28 17.34
C PHE A 147 8.81 8.29 18.07
N LEU A 148 9.98 8.61 17.50
CA LEU A 148 10.89 9.63 18.05
C LEU A 148 10.24 11.00 18.11
N GLU A 149 9.44 11.36 17.10
CA GLU A 149 8.69 12.62 17.07
C GLU A 149 7.71 12.73 18.23
N ILE A 150 6.94 11.66 18.50
CA ILE A 150 5.98 11.62 19.61
C ILE A 150 6.67 11.64 20.97
N VAL A 151 7.76 10.89 21.15
CA VAL A 151 8.43 10.76 22.46
C VAL A 151 9.24 12.00 22.84
N THR A 152 9.77 12.72 21.87
CA THR A 152 10.69 13.84 22.11
C THR A 152 10.10 15.22 21.80
N ASP A 153 8.78 15.32 21.58
CA ASP A 153 8.11 16.55 21.09
C ASP A 153 8.84 17.17 19.88
N GLY A 154 9.31 16.28 19.00
CA GLY A 154 10.08 16.63 17.81
C GLY A 154 11.52 17.12 18.05
N ALA A 155 12.05 17.14 19.28
CA ALA A 155 13.42 17.59 19.55
C ALA A 155 14.48 16.68 18.88
N ALA A 156 14.31 15.35 18.95
CA ALA A 156 15.20 14.43 18.28
C ALA A 156 15.04 14.47 16.75
N THR A 157 13.82 14.65 16.26
CA THR A 157 13.53 14.78 14.83
C THR A 157 14.15 16.05 14.24
N ARG A 158 14.14 17.17 14.99
CA ARG A 158 14.83 18.41 14.62
C ARG A 158 16.35 18.25 14.62
N ALA A 159 16.91 17.51 15.58
CA ALA A 159 18.34 17.20 15.62
C ALA A 159 18.78 16.23 14.51
N LEU A 160 17.88 15.38 14.00
CA LEU A 160 18.11 14.49 12.86
C LEU A 160 17.69 15.12 11.52
N ASN A 161 17.32 16.39 11.50
CA ASN A 161 16.98 17.09 10.28
C ASN A 161 18.28 17.46 9.53
N LEU A 162 18.80 16.50 8.75
CA LEU A 162 20.02 16.67 7.95
C LEU A 162 20.01 17.96 7.10
N PRO A 163 18.92 18.33 6.40
CA PRO A 163 18.84 19.61 5.67
C PRO A 163 19.06 20.85 6.54
N ALA A 164 18.57 20.86 7.77
CA ALA A 164 18.75 21.98 8.70
C ALA A 164 20.16 22.03 9.30
N LEU A 165 20.82 20.88 9.46
CA LEU A 165 22.18 20.76 10.01
C LEU A 165 23.29 21.13 9.01
N PHE A 166 23.13 20.79 7.73
CA PHE A 166 24.15 21.05 6.71
C PHE A 166 24.10 22.47 6.12
N GLY A 167 23.14 23.30 6.53
CA GLY A 167 22.98 24.68 6.11
C GLY A 167 22.55 24.85 4.65
N THR A 168 21.83 25.92 4.33
CA THR A 168 21.32 26.22 2.99
C THR A 168 22.40 26.71 2.00
N GLU A 169 23.61 26.99 2.49
CA GLU A 169 24.71 27.63 1.75
C GLU A 169 25.72 26.61 1.16
N GLY A 170 25.67 25.34 1.57
CA GLY A 170 26.58 24.29 1.08
C GLY A 170 25.97 23.45 -0.04
N GLY A 171 26.74 23.08 -1.06
CA GLY A 171 26.24 22.28 -2.19
C GLY A 171 25.58 20.95 -1.78
N LEU A 172 26.02 20.32 -0.69
CA LEU A 172 25.36 19.15 -0.09
C LEU A 172 24.06 19.50 0.63
N GLY A 173 23.98 20.67 1.28
CA GLY A 173 22.77 21.15 1.95
C GLY A 173 21.69 21.57 0.95
N THR A 174 22.06 22.22 -0.15
CA THR A 174 21.14 22.48 -1.28
C THR A 174 20.66 21.17 -1.90
N LEU A 175 21.54 20.20 -2.13
CA LEU A 175 21.14 18.87 -2.64
C LEU A 175 20.15 18.18 -1.69
N LEU A 176 20.46 18.11 -0.40
CA LEU A 176 19.58 17.49 0.60
C LEU A 176 18.23 18.21 0.72
N ASN A 177 18.21 19.54 0.64
CA ASN A 177 16.98 20.33 0.69
C ASN A 177 16.15 20.24 -0.59
N THR A 178 16.78 20.00 -1.74
CA THR A 178 16.08 19.73 -3.02
C THR A 178 15.54 18.31 -3.12
N ILE A 179 16.10 17.36 -2.37
CA ILE A 179 15.64 15.96 -2.30
C ILE A 179 14.50 15.81 -1.28
N GLY A 180 14.52 16.58 -0.19
CA GLY A 180 13.38 16.65 0.75
C GLY A 180 12.21 17.45 0.17
N GLU A 181 10.98 17.09 0.55
CA GLU A 181 9.78 17.91 0.28
C GLU A 181 9.79 19.19 1.13
N SER A 182 10.77 20.08 0.91
CA SER A 182 10.79 21.41 1.51
C SER A 182 9.97 22.38 0.68
N GLU A 183 9.30 23.33 1.34
CA GLU A 183 8.45 24.38 0.76
C GLU A 183 9.14 25.24 -0.32
N HIS A 184 10.47 25.12 -0.47
CA HIS A 184 11.32 25.88 -1.40
C HIS A 184 11.88 25.04 -2.57
N ALA A 185 11.50 23.76 -2.68
CA ALA A 185 11.95 22.90 -3.79
C ALA A 185 11.07 23.10 -5.03
N HIS A 186 11.66 23.55 -6.15
CA HIS A 186 10.96 23.54 -7.43
C HIS A 186 10.52 22.09 -7.76
N PRO A 187 9.23 21.84 -8.04
CA PRO A 187 8.67 20.49 -8.18
C PRO A 187 9.34 19.67 -9.29
N LEU A 188 9.90 20.33 -10.32
CA LEU A 188 10.65 19.67 -11.38
C LEU A 188 12.01 19.13 -10.89
N TRP A 189 12.71 19.87 -10.03
CA TRP A 189 14.06 19.48 -9.59
C TRP A 189 14.03 18.36 -8.56
N SER A 190 13.07 18.40 -7.62
CA SER A 190 12.83 17.31 -6.66
C SER A 190 12.47 16.00 -7.38
N ASN A 191 11.55 16.07 -8.36
CA ASN A 191 11.20 14.91 -9.18
C ASN A 191 12.38 14.37 -9.98
N LEU A 192 13.23 15.22 -10.54
CA LEU A 192 14.43 14.80 -11.28
C LEU A 192 15.45 14.10 -10.39
N TRP A 193 15.74 14.65 -9.22
CA TRP A 193 16.65 14.02 -8.26
C TRP A 193 16.09 12.74 -7.66
N GLY A 194 14.79 12.71 -7.35
CA GLY A 194 14.08 11.52 -6.93
C GLY A 194 14.15 10.41 -7.99
N LEU A 195 13.89 10.76 -9.25
CA LEU A 195 14.04 9.85 -10.39
C LEU A 195 15.48 9.39 -10.59
N ALA A 196 16.47 10.27 -10.46
CA ALA A 196 17.88 9.93 -10.60
C ALA A 196 18.36 8.97 -9.51
N LEU A 197 17.98 9.22 -8.25
CA LEU A 197 18.31 8.36 -7.12
C LEU A 197 17.60 7.01 -7.26
N PHE A 198 16.31 7.02 -7.59
CA PHE A 198 15.56 5.81 -7.87
C PHE A 198 16.17 5.00 -9.02
N ALA A 199 16.54 5.65 -10.13
CA ALA A 199 17.20 5.01 -11.26
C ALA A 199 18.58 4.45 -10.86
N SER A 200 19.35 5.15 -10.02
CA SER A 200 20.64 4.67 -9.53
C SER A 200 20.51 3.40 -8.68
N VAL A 201 19.52 3.36 -7.77
CA VAL A 201 19.20 2.18 -6.97
C VAL A 201 18.70 1.07 -7.87
N ALA A 202 17.77 1.35 -8.78
CA ALA A 202 17.26 0.38 -9.74
C ALA A 202 18.39 -0.23 -10.60
N LEU A 203 19.35 0.57 -11.06
CA LEU A 203 20.49 0.12 -11.85
C LEU A 203 21.48 -0.69 -10.99
N PHE A 204 21.68 -0.30 -9.73
CA PHE A 204 22.47 -1.08 -8.77
C PHE A 204 21.82 -2.45 -8.48
N LEU A 205 20.50 -2.49 -8.27
CA LEU A 205 19.74 -3.74 -8.14
C LEU A 205 19.88 -4.57 -9.40
N LEU A 206 19.70 -3.99 -10.58
CA LEU A 206 19.83 -4.71 -11.85
C LEU A 206 21.23 -5.28 -12.04
N ARG A 207 22.27 -4.53 -11.68
CA ARG A 207 23.68 -4.96 -11.77
C ARG A 207 24.01 -6.08 -10.77
N THR A 208 23.56 -5.97 -9.52
CA THR A 208 23.77 -7.01 -8.50
C THR A 208 23.01 -8.28 -8.84
N ALA A 209 21.81 -8.11 -9.37
CA ALA A 209 21.01 -9.20 -9.87
C ALA A 209 21.78 -9.90 -11.01
N VAL A 210 22.15 -9.21 -12.11
CA VAL A 210 22.86 -9.81 -13.26
C VAL A 210 24.20 -10.49 -12.90
N ARG A 211 24.91 -10.02 -11.87
CA ARG A 211 26.25 -10.53 -11.53
C ARG A 211 26.27 -11.82 -10.71
N LYS A 212 25.19 -12.21 -10.04
CA LYS A 212 25.20 -13.41 -9.19
C LYS A 212 24.67 -14.63 -9.97
N PRO A 213 25.49 -15.64 -10.27
CA PRO A 213 24.99 -16.91 -10.78
C PRO A 213 24.07 -17.52 -9.72
N SER A 214 22.98 -18.14 -10.20
CA SER A 214 21.95 -18.77 -9.36
C SER A 214 22.61 -19.74 -8.38
N GLY A 215 22.65 -19.37 -7.11
CA GLY A 215 23.30 -20.16 -6.07
C GLY A 215 22.26 -20.86 -5.22
N ALA A 216 21.96 -22.11 -5.58
CA ALA A 216 21.69 -23.23 -4.66
C ALA A 216 21.19 -24.44 -5.48
N GLU A 217 22.11 -25.14 -6.15
CA GLU A 217 21.87 -26.54 -6.52
C GLU A 217 21.92 -27.33 -5.20
N ALA A 218 20.76 -27.71 -4.68
CA ALA A 218 20.68 -28.60 -3.52
C ALA A 218 21.18 -30.00 -3.97
N PRO A 219 22.13 -30.64 -3.26
CA PRO A 219 22.59 -31.97 -3.65
C PRO A 219 21.45 -32.99 -3.56
N PRO A 220 21.39 -33.98 -4.48
CA PRO A 220 20.32 -34.96 -4.49
C PRO A 220 20.30 -35.78 -3.20
N PRO A 221 19.10 -36.16 -2.69
CA PRO A 221 18.99 -37.01 -1.52
C PRO A 221 19.66 -38.35 -1.81
N LYS A 222 20.57 -38.77 -0.91
CA LYS A 222 21.13 -40.12 -0.88
C LYS A 222 20.11 -41.11 -0.33
#